data_AF-A0A965PR71-F1
#
_entry.id   AF-A0A965PR71-F1
#
_cell.length_a   1.000
_cell.length_b   1.000
_cell.length_c   1.000
_cell.angle_alpha   90.00
_cell.angle_beta   90.00
_cell.angle_gamma   90.00
#
_symmetry.space_group_name_H-M   'P 1'
#
loop_
_entity.id
_entity.type
_entity.pdbx_description
1 polymer ?
#
loop_
_entity_poly.entity_id
_entity_poly.type
_entity_poly.pdbx_seq_one_letter_code
_entity_poly.pdbx_strand_id
1 'polypeptide(L)'
;MPRNGSGTYSVPNTFTAGTQISSSAVNSNLSDIGSEITGSLPRDGQAGMTGQLKAASGSVLAPGLSFGSDTDTGLYRKAGDTIGVVAGGTEVATISPSG
;
A
#
# COMPACT_ATOMS: atom_id res chain seq x y z
N MET A 1 -11.07 -5.57 10.93
CA MET A 1 -10.65 -4.32 11.50
C MET A 1 -10.62 -3.24 10.46
N PRO A 2 -11.78 -2.68 10.02
CA PRO A 2 -11.86 -1.41 9.35
C PRO A 2 -10.54 -0.72 9.12
N ARG A 3 -9.77 -0.97 8.06
CA ARG A 3 -8.86 0.07 7.60
C ARG A 3 -9.83 1.20 7.39
N ASN A 4 -9.87 2.13 8.34
CA ASN A 4 -10.62 3.35 8.14
C ASN A 4 -10.12 3.95 6.80
N GLY A 5 -10.79 4.97 6.27
CA GLY A 5 -10.30 5.63 5.05
C GLY A 5 -8.83 6.12 5.12
N SER A 6 -8.17 6.01 6.29
CA SER A 6 -6.77 6.31 6.58
C SER A 6 -5.86 5.08 6.72
N GLY A 7 -6.34 3.85 6.54
CA GLY A 7 -5.53 2.63 6.55
C GLY A 7 -5.12 2.12 7.94
N THR A 8 -5.72 2.60 9.03
CA THR A 8 -5.34 2.21 10.39
C THR A 8 -6.24 1.12 10.96
N TYR A 9 -5.63 0.18 11.68
CA TYR A 9 -6.32 -0.82 12.50
C TYR A 9 -6.96 -0.21 13.76
N SER A 10 -8.23 -0.57 14.07
CA SER A 10 -8.81 -0.44 15.41
C SER A 10 -9.27 -1.78 15.99
N VAL A 11 -8.91 -2.09 17.23
CA VAL A 11 -9.26 -3.33 17.95
C VAL A 11 -10.75 -3.32 18.34
N PRO A 12 -11.57 -4.30 17.92
CA PRO A 12 -13.00 -4.31 18.24
C PRO A 12 -13.31 -4.56 19.71
N ASN A 13 -12.51 -5.39 20.39
CA ASN A 13 -12.58 -5.65 21.82
C ASN A 13 -11.28 -6.26 22.35
N THR A 14 -11.10 -6.20 23.67
CA THR A 14 -9.96 -6.78 24.39
C THR A 14 -10.46 -7.83 25.38
N PHE A 15 -9.81 -8.99 25.43
CA PHE A 15 -10.08 -10.03 26.42
C PHE A 15 -9.21 -9.87 27.66
N THR A 16 -9.79 -10.12 28.84
CA THR A 16 -9.08 -10.08 30.12
C THR A 16 -8.82 -11.50 30.62
N ALA A 17 -7.57 -11.78 31.01
CA ALA A 17 -7.20 -13.09 31.53
C ALA A 17 -8.03 -13.48 32.77
N GLY A 18 -8.38 -14.76 32.89
CA GLY A 18 -9.17 -15.27 34.01
C GLY A 18 -10.66 -14.90 33.97
N THR A 19 -11.12 -14.22 32.92
CA THR A 19 -12.55 -13.90 32.72
C THR A 19 -13.17 -14.78 31.64
N GLN A 20 -14.48 -15.05 31.74
CA GLN A 20 -15.21 -15.79 30.71
C GLN A 20 -15.23 -15.00 29.40
N ILE A 21 -14.88 -15.65 28.30
CA ILE A 21 -14.94 -15.07 26.95
C ILE A 21 -16.38 -15.11 26.43
N SER A 22 -16.89 -13.96 25.96
CA SER A 22 -18.20 -13.87 25.32
C SER A 22 -18.15 -14.25 23.85
N SER A 23 -19.11 -15.07 23.39
CA SER A 23 -19.29 -15.39 21.97
C SER A 23 -19.54 -14.13 21.13
N SER A 24 -20.22 -13.12 21.67
CA SER A 24 -20.44 -11.86 20.96
C SER A 24 -19.12 -11.12 20.67
N ALA A 25 -18.21 -11.10 21.63
CA ALA A 25 -16.89 -10.46 21.47
C ALA A 25 -16.03 -11.22 20.43
N VAL A 26 -16.08 -12.55 20.45
CA VAL A 26 -15.42 -13.37 19.42
C VAL A 26 -16.01 -13.11 18.04
N ASN A 27 -17.34 -13.09 17.91
CA ASN A 27 -18.01 -12.81 16.64
C ASN A 27 -17.69 -11.41 16.11
N SER A 28 -17.60 -10.40 16.99
CA SER A 28 -17.15 -9.06 16.60
C SER A 28 -15.75 -9.11 16.01
N ASN A 29 -14.80 -9.80 16.65
CA ASN A 29 -13.44 -9.92 16.12
C ASN A 29 -13.41 -10.65 14.77
N LEU A 30 -14.20 -11.70 14.59
CA LEU A 30 -14.24 -12.48 13.33
C LEU A 30 -14.90 -11.71 12.18
N SER A 31 -16.04 -11.07 12.43
CA SER A 31 -16.72 -10.20 11.44
C SER A 31 -15.78 -9.09 10.96
N ASP A 32 -15.06 -8.53 11.92
CA ASP A 32 -14.12 -7.48 11.71
C ASP A 32 -12.93 -7.97 10.85
N ILE A 33 -12.30 -9.10 11.19
CA ILE A 33 -11.24 -9.72 10.36
C ILE A 33 -11.74 -10.01 8.93
N GLY A 34 -12.95 -10.56 8.78
CA GLY A 34 -13.53 -10.86 7.46
C GLY A 34 -13.68 -9.62 6.59
N SER A 35 -14.07 -8.50 7.19
CA SER A 35 -14.16 -7.21 6.49
C SER A 35 -12.78 -6.73 5.99
N GLU A 36 -11.71 -6.96 6.76
CA GLU A 36 -10.36 -6.54 6.36
C GLU A 36 -9.77 -7.36 5.24
N ILE A 37 -9.95 -8.67 5.31
CA ILE A 37 -9.51 -9.56 4.25
C ILE A 37 -10.23 -9.16 2.95
N THR A 38 -11.53 -8.86 3.05
CA THR A 38 -12.33 -8.39 1.90
C THR A 38 -11.89 -7.03 1.38
N GLY A 39 -11.52 -6.09 2.26
CA GLY A 39 -11.03 -4.77 1.89
C GLY A 39 -9.57 -4.75 1.42
N SER A 40 -8.83 -5.84 1.59
CA SER A 40 -7.43 -5.94 1.18
C SER A 40 -7.30 -6.17 -0.34
N LEU A 41 -6.26 -5.59 -0.94
CA LEU A 41 -5.95 -5.85 -2.35
C LEU A 41 -5.31 -7.25 -2.48
N PRO A 42 -5.90 -8.17 -3.25
CA PRO A 42 -5.36 -9.51 -3.41
C PRO A 42 -4.27 -9.54 -4.48
N ARG A 43 -3.19 -10.30 -4.21
CA ARG A 43 -2.01 -10.37 -5.11
C ARG A 43 -2.27 -11.12 -6.42
N ASP A 44 -3.31 -11.93 -6.47
CA ASP A 44 -3.74 -12.68 -7.66
C ASP A 44 -4.72 -11.90 -8.54
N GLY A 45 -5.03 -10.64 -8.18
CA GLY A 45 -5.84 -9.74 -9.00
C GLY A 45 -7.36 -9.95 -8.88
N GLN A 46 -7.84 -10.69 -7.88
CA GLN A 46 -9.28 -10.91 -7.68
C GLN A 46 -10.10 -9.64 -7.37
N ALA A 47 -9.46 -8.58 -6.86
CA ALA A 47 -10.10 -7.28 -6.59
C ALA A 47 -9.24 -6.14 -7.12
N GLY A 48 -9.88 -5.07 -7.58
CA GLY A 48 -9.22 -3.91 -8.19
C GLY A 48 -8.71 -2.89 -7.16
N MET A 49 -7.65 -2.16 -7.51
CA MET A 49 -7.22 -0.96 -6.79
C MET A 49 -8.18 0.19 -7.07
N THR A 50 -8.99 0.58 -6.09
CA THR A 50 -9.97 1.69 -6.23
C THR A 50 -9.40 3.06 -5.83
N GLY A 51 -8.27 3.10 -5.13
CA GLY A 51 -7.53 4.32 -4.80
C GLY A 51 -6.26 4.52 -5.64
N GLN A 52 -5.71 5.74 -5.63
CA GLN A 52 -4.46 6.04 -6.33
C GLN A 52 -3.27 5.28 -5.74
N LEU A 53 -2.42 4.71 -6.60
CA LEU A 53 -1.09 4.22 -6.20
C LEU A 53 -0.15 5.41 -5.95
N LYS A 54 0.20 5.62 -4.67
CA LYS A 54 1.18 6.65 -4.27
C LYS A 54 2.56 6.00 -4.16
N ALA A 55 3.48 6.37 -5.05
CA ALA A 55 4.88 5.96 -4.98
C ALA A 55 5.71 6.94 -4.13
N ALA A 56 6.84 6.48 -3.59
CA ALA A 56 7.83 7.38 -3.00
C ALA A 56 8.39 8.33 -4.07
N SER A 57 8.95 9.48 -3.68
CA SER A 57 9.58 10.37 -4.66
C SER A 57 10.80 9.71 -5.31
N GLY A 58 11.59 8.95 -4.56
CA GLY A 58 12.78 8.27 -5.08
C GLY A 58 13.87 9.23 -5.57
N SER A 59 14.86 8.66 -6.25
CA SER A 59 15.98 9.36 -6.88
C SER A 59 16.42 8.60 -8.13
N VAL A 60 17.38 9.15 -8.88
CA VAL A 60 17.93 8.47 -10.06
C VAL A 60 18.62 7.14 -9.71
N LEU A 61 19.21 7.02 -8.52
CA LEU A 61 19.89 5.79 -8.08
C LEU A 61 18.96 4.80 -7.34
N ALA A 62 17.78 5.27 -6.95
CA ALA A 62 16.79 4.48 -6.21
C ALA A 62 15.38 5.01 -6.54
N PRO A 63 14.79 4.59 -7.67
CA PRO A 63 13.48 5.05 -8.11
C PRO A 63 12.38 4.72 -7.10
N GLY A 64 11.35 5.56 -7.03
CA GLY A 64 10.24 5.40 -6.09
C GLY A 64 9.29 4.25 -6.46
N LEU A 65 9.25 3.91 -7.75
CA LEU A 65 8.69 2.68 -8.28
C LEU A 65 9.84 1.93 -8.96
N SER A 66 10.21 0.77 -8.44
CA SER A 66 11.29 -0.09 -8.97
C SER A 66 10.89 -1.56 -8.91
N PHE A 67 11.76 -2.43 -9.41
CA PHE A 67 11.54 -3.88 -9.41
C PHE A 67 12.35 -4.54 -8.30
N GLY A 68 11.82 -5.62 -7.71
CA GLY A 68 12.42 -6.24 -6.52
C GLY A 68 13.87 -6.70 -6.71
N SER A 69 14.23 -7.18 -7.90
CA SER A 69 15.59 -7.61 -8.26
C SER A 69 16.42 -6.55 -8.99
N ASP A 70 15.79 -5.44 -9.39
CA ASP A 70 16.37 -4.38 -10.21
C ASP A 70 15.94 -3.04 -9.60
N THR A 71 16.65 -2.69 -8.53
CA THR A 71 16.28 -1.59 -7.64
C THR A 71 16.70 -0.22 -8.17
N ASP A 72 17.50 -0.18 -9.23
CA ASP A 72 18.00 1.02 -9.90
C ASP A 72 17.34 1.23 -11.29
N THR A 73 16.31 0.47 -11.63
CA THR A 73 15.45 0.68 -12.81
C THR A 73 14.01 0.97 -12.40
N GLY A 74 13.40 2.00 -12.98
CA GLY A 74 12.03 2.38 -12.65
C GLY A 74 11.67 3.85 -12.88
N LEU A 75 10.73 4.36 -12.08
CA LEU A 75 10.23 5.75 -12.14
C LEU A 75 10.53 6.50 -10.84
N TYR A 76 10.95 7.76 -10.97
CA TYR A 76 11.12 8.65 -9.82
C TYR A 76 10.55 10.05 -10.09
N ARG A 77 10.23 10.78 -9.02
CA ARG A 77 9.80 12.17 -9.07
C ARG A 77 11.04 13.06 -9.16
N LYS A 78 11.33 13.55 -10.36
CA LYS A 78 12.46 14.44 -10.61
C LYS A 78 12.24 15.83 -10.03
N ALA A 79 11.02 16.36 -10.20
CA ALA A 79 10.59 17.67 -9.73
C ALA A 79 9.06 17.70 -9.56
N GLY A 80 8.47 18.88 -9.33
CA GLY A 80 7.03 19.08 -9.48
C GLY A 80 6.59 18.69 -10.89
N ASP A 81 5.51 17.90 -10.98
CA ASP A 81 4.87 17.50 -12.25
C ASP A 81 5.80 16.84 -13.28
N THR A 82 6.97 16.35 -12.85
CA THR A 82 8.02 15.81 -13.72
C THR A 82 8.44 14.42 -13.26
N ILE A 83 8.39 13.46 -14.18
CA ILE A 83 8.78 12.06 -13.96
C ILE A 83 10.11 11.82 -14.67
N GLY A 84 11.05 11.17 -13.97
CA GLY A 84 12.25 10.60 -14.59
C GLY A 84 12.10 9.08 -14.73
N VAL A 85 12.48 8.56 -15.89
CA VAL A 85 12.59 7.13 -16.19
C VAL A 85 14.05 6.73 -16.04
N VAL A 86 14.31 5.71 -15.24
CA VAL A 86 15.66 5.25 -14.90
C VAL A 86 15.85 3.81 -15.39
N ALA A 87 17.02 3.53 -15.96
CA ALA A 87 17.49 2.18 -16.19
C ALA A 87 18.96 2.06 -15.73
N GLY A 88 19.25 1.08 -14.87
CA GLY A 88 20.60 0.85 -14.34
C GLY A 88 21.20 2.09 -13.65
N GLY A 89 20.40 2.80 -12.86
CA GLY A 89 20.83 3.99 -12.11
C GLY A 89 21.07 5.25 -12.95
N THR A 90 20.71 5.22 -14.24
CA THR A 90 20.84 6.36 -15.16
C THR A 90 19.47 6.81 -15.64
N GLU A 91 19.21 8.12 -15.63
CA GLU A 91 17.99 8.66 -16.26
C GLU A 91 18.08 8.51 -17.78
N VAL A 92 17.12 7.79 -18.36
CA VAL A 92 17.02 7.54 -19.80
C VAL A 92 15.90 8.33 -20.48
N ALA A 93 14.93 8.84 -19.71
CA ALA A 93 13.90 9.74 -20.21
C ALA A 93 13.36 10.66 -19.11
N THR A 94 12.84 11.81 -19.52
CA THR A 94 12.06 12.73 -18.67
C THR A 94 10.70 12.95 -19.32
N ILE A 95 9.64 12.96 -18.51
CA ILE A 95 8.28 13.31 -18.93
C ILE A 95 7.86 14.53 -18.11
N SER A 96 7.44 15.58 -18.80
CA SER A 96 7.08 16.88 -18.21
C SER A 96 5.74 17.38 -18.76
N PRO A 97 5.14 18.44 -18.16
CA PRO A 97 3.90 19.01 -18.68
C PRO A 97 4.03 19.60 -20.10
N SER A 98 5.26 19.89 -20.56
CA SER A 98 5.54 20.43 -21.89
C SER A 98 5.81 19.39 -22.97
N GLY A 99 5.71 18.10 -22.64
CA GLY A 99 6.18 17.00 -23.49
C GLY A 99 7.55 16.51 -23.07
#